data_AF-A0AA38ZKB1-F1
#
_entry.id   AF-A0AA38ZKB1-F1
#
_cell.length_a   1.000
_cell.length_b   1.000
_cell.length_c   1.000
_cell.angle_alpha   90.00
_cell.angle_beta   90.00
_cell.angle_gamma   90.00
#
_symmetry.space_group_name_H-M   'P 1'
#
loop_
_entity.id
_entity.type
_entity.pdbx_description
1 polymer ?
#
loop_
_entity_poly.entity_id
_entity_poly.type
_entity_poly.pdbx_seq_one_letter_code
_entity_poly.pdbx_strand_id
1 'polypeptide(L)'
;MMAVSLVFFPAILSFIFTLGQSTPLLPPLNSQSPCGNQQGVNSICELQEMKLRITQLETVMEEIVQNFNEKCLYLKQHEKLIEEFSHKIHHLQSVLYSIKGDSSHANERLAALEEELADVVTEQWIQIQQLEQALQMAELRALKAKRQVSMMRCTFLKFINNLFGNHLEKVFGILDPYLFGRGSTLSSYKSRFLHQLKRMWSTAKAYHHELQGFIKQEMEKYEFTAALANEELVFFVASALITFPIMGAWMLVSSQFC
;
A
#
# COMPACT_ATOMS: atom_id res chain seq x y z
N MET A 1 -35.96 24.44 2.70
CA MET A 1 -37.07 23.65 2.11
C MET A 1 -38.30 23.78 3.00
N MET A 2 -39.08 24.86 2.87
CA MET A 2 -40.28 25.13 3.69
C MET A 2 -41.50 25.35 2.79
N ALA A 3 -41.86 24.36 1.97
CA ALA A 3 -42.95 24.50 1.00
C ALA A 3 -43.88 23.27 0.87
N VAL A 4 -43.80 22.30 1.78
CA VAL A 4 -44.63 21.07 1.70
C VAL A 4 -45.84 21.11 2.65
N SER A 5 -45.89 22.05 3.60
CA SER A 5 -46.92 22.05 4.66
C SER A 5 -48.25 22.72 4.30
N LEU A 6 -48.39 23.31 3.11
CA LEU A 6 -49.60 24.09 2.73
C LEU A 6 -50.61 23.33 1.86
N VAL A 7 -50.29 22.11 1.41
CA VAL A 7 -51.13 21.36 0.46
C VAL A 7 -52.15 20.43 1.16
N PHE A 8 -51.99 20.16 2.46
CA PHE A 8 -52.89 19.25 3.19
C PHE A 8 -54.06 19.93 3.92
N PHE A 9 -54.02 21.26 4.10
CA PHE A 9 -55.09 22.01 4.76
C PHE A 9 -56.45 22.02 4.02
N PRO A 10 -56.51 22.02 2.67
CA PRO A 10 -57.79 22.03 1.96
C PRO A 10 -58.56 20.69 2.07
N ALA A 11 -57.85 19.56 2.11
CA ALA A 11 -58.47 18.23 2.12
C ALA A 11 -59.14 17.90 3.47
N ILE A 12 -58.55 18.35 4.59
CA ILE A 12 -59.09 18.14 5.94
C ILE A 12 -60.35 19.01 6.15
N LEU A 13 -60.36 20.23 5.60
CA LEU A 13 -61.51 21.13 5.71
C LEU A 13 -62.72 20.65 4.87
N SER A 14 -62.47 20.06 3.69
CA SER A 14 -63.53 19.45 2.87
C SER A 14 -64.19 18.25 3.55
N PHE A 15 -63.47 17.49 4.38
CA PHE A 15 -64.04 16.35 5.12
C PHE A 15 -64.97 16.78 6.27
N ILE A 16 -64.71 17.94 6.88
CA ILE A 16 -65.58 18.50 7.93
C ILE A 16 -66.87 19.09 7.31
N PHE A 17 -66.80 19.60 6.07
CA PHE A 17 -67.97 20.20 5.41
C PHE A 17 -68.98 19.15 4.90
N THR A 18 -68.56 17.92 4.59
CA THR A 18 -69.46 16.84 4.15
C THR A 18 -70.21 16.16 5.30
N LEU A 19 -69.78 16.33 6.55
CA LEU A 19 -70.46 15.78 7.73
C LEU A 19 -71.59 16.68 8.27
N GLY A 20 -71.70 17.92 7.75
CA GLY A 20 -72.66 18.93 8.22
C GLY A 20 -74.04 18.93 7.55
N GLN A 21 -74.27 18.09 6.53
CA GLN A 21 -75.58 17.99 5.88
C GLN A 21 -76.34 16.75 6.35
N SER A 22 -76.95 16.86 7.53
CA SER A 22 -78.08 16.02 7.92
C SER A 22 -79.35 16.81 7.63
N THR A 23 -79.91 16.62 6.44
CA THR A 23 -81.23 17.12 6.04
C THR A 23 -82.30 16.41 6.88
N PRO A 24 -83.20 17.11 7.61
CA PRO A 24 -84.36 16.45 8.19
C PRO A 24 -85.42 16.33 7.08
N LEU A 25 -85.46 15.18 6.41
CA LEU A 25 -86.50 14.88 5.43
C LEU A 25 -87.69 14.27 6.17
N LEU A 26 -88.59 15.13 6.66
CA LEU A 26 -89.94 14.74 7.07
C LEU A 26 -90.74 14.31 5.82
N PRO A 27 -91.39 13.13 5.79
CA PRO A 27 -92.34 12.81 4.75
C PRO A 27 -93.65 13.59 4.97
N PRO A 28 -94.38 13.99 3.90
CA PRO A 28 -95.67 14.64 4.05
C PRO A 28 -96.71 13.62 4.55
N LEU A 29 -97.37 13.94 5.66
CA LEU A 29 -98.48 13.16 6.19
C LEU A 29 -99.71 13.39 5.29
N ASN A 30 -99.96 12.48 4.35
CA ASN A 30 -101.23 12.39 3.65
C ASN A 30 -101.99 11.17 4.15
N SER A 31 -103.02 11.40 4.95
CA SER A 31 -104.09 10.43 5.17
C SER A 31 -105.40 11.18 5.43
N GLN A 32 -106.21 11.24 4.38
CA GLN A 32 -107.64 11.49 4.43
C GLN A 32 -108.33 10.31 5.13
N SER A 33 -109.17 10.59 6.14
CA SER A 33 -110.36 9.76 6.43
C SER A 33 -111.35 10.54 7.32
N PRO A 34 -112.68 10.39 7.13
CA PRO A 34 -113.70 11.30 7.64
C PRO A 34 -114.30 10.83 8.97
N CYS A 35 -114.34 11.72 9.97
CA CYS A 35 -115.20 11.54 11.13
C CYS A 35 -115.85 12.89 11.51
N GLY A 36 -117.15 12.98 11.28
CA GLY A 36 -117.98 14.10 11.71
C GLY A 36 -118.34 14.02 13.20
N ASN A 37 -118.32 15.20 13.84
CA ASN A 37 -118.95 15.61 15.10
C ASN A 37 -119.33 14.52 16.14
N GLN A 38 -118.47 14.35 17.16
CA GLN A 38 -118.82 14.16 18.58
C GLN A 38 -117.55 14.19 19.46
N GLN A 39 -117.47 15.16 20.37
CA GLN A 39 -116.26 15.64 21.08
C GLN A 39 -115.48 14.61 21.93
N GLY A 40 -116.05 13.43 22.24
CA GLY A 40 -115.44 12.43 23.14
C GLY A 40 -114.76 11.24 22.45
N VAL A 41 -115.12 10.91 21.21
CA VAL A 41 -114.56 9.74 20.48
C VAL A 41 -113.27 10.13 19.74
N ASN A 42 -113.12 11.40 19.38
CA ASN A 42 -111.94 11.94 18.68
C ASN A 42 -110.66 11.83 19.54
N SER A 43 -110.77 12.07 20.85
CA SER A 43 -109.62 12.08 21.78
C SER A 43 -109.00 10.69 22.01
N ILE A 44 -109.78 9.61 21.86
CA ILE A 44 -109.30 8.24 22.06
C ILE A 44 -108.47 7.79 20.85
N CYS A 45 -108.91 8.12 19.64
CA CYS A 45 -108.14 7.84 18.42
C CYS A 45 -106.79 8.59 18.43
N GLU A 46 -106.79 9.88 18.78
CA GLU A 46 -105.53 10.66 18.88
C GLU A 46 -104.58 10.07 19.93
N LEU A 47 -105.10 9.58 21.05
CA LEU A 47 -104.29 8.92 22.08
C LEU A 47 -103.65 7.61 21.59
N GLN A 48 -104.40 6.80 20.85
CA GLN A 48 -103.87 5.55 20.27
C GLN A 48 -102.82 5.82 19.19
N GLU A 49 -103.01 6.86 18.38
CA GLU A 49 -102.02 7.30 17.39
C GLU A 49 -100.73 7.78 18.06
N MET A 50 -100.84 8.60 19.12
CA MET A 50 -99.68 9.03 19.90
C MET A 50 -98.92 7.85 20.51
N LYS A 51 -99.64 6.84 21.02
CA LYS A 51 -99.01 5.64 21.58
C LYS A 51 -98.22 4.86 20.53
N LEU A 52 -98.78 4.69 19.33
CA LEU A 52 -98.07 4.04 18.22
C LEU A 52 -96.80 4.82 17.83
N ARG A 53 -96.92 6.15 17.74
CA ARG A 53 -95.77 7.03 17.42
C ARG A 53 -94.67 6.97 18.49
N ILE A 54 -95.04 6.87 19.78
CA ILE A 54 -94.07 6.67 20.87
C ILE A 54 -93.34 5.33 20.68
N THR A 55 -94.07 4.25 20.45
CA THR A 55 -93.43 2.93 20.23
C THR A 55 -92.52 2.92 19.01
N GLN A 56 -92.89 3.63 17.94
CA GLN A 56 -92.04 3.75 16.76
C GLN A 56 -90.76 4.55 17.07
N LEU A 57 -90.86 5.66 17.80
CA LEU A 57 -89.69 6.42 18.24
C LEU A 57 -88.76 5.58 19.14
N GLU A 58 -89.34 4.80 20.05
CA GLU A 58 -88.59 3.89 20.92
C GLU A 58 -87.77 2.88 20.08
N THR A 59 -88.38 2.26 19.07
CA THR A 59 -87.67 1.31 18.19
C THR A 59 -86.56 1.98 17.37
N VAL A 60 -86.80 3.18 16.83
CA VAL A 60 -85.78 3.92 16.07
C VAL A 60 -84.62 4.34 16.98
N MET A 61 -84.91 4.72 18.22
CA MET A 61 -83.88 5.06 19.19
C MET A 61 -83.03 3.85 19.57
N GLU A 62 -83.64 2.68 19.79
CA GLU A 62 -82.92 1.43 20.04
C GLU A 62 -82.02 1.04 18.86
N GLU A 63 -82.52 1.15 17.63
CA GLU A 63 -81.73 0.89 16.42
C GLU A 63 -80.53 1.84 16.31
N ILE A 64 -80.73 3.14 16.54
CA ILE A 64 -79.65 4.15 16.51
C ILE A 64 -78.60 3.86 17.59
N VAL A 65 -79.03 3.49 18.81
CA VAL A 65 -78.11 3.16 19.91
C VAL A 65 -77.27 1.93 19.57
N GLN A 66 -77.89 0.88 19.01
CA GLN A 66 -77.17 -0.33 18.62
C GLN A 66 -76.16 -0.05 17.50
N ASN A 67 -76.57 0.69 16.45
CA ASN A 67 -75.69 1.10 15.37
C ASN A 67 -74.50 1.93 15.87
N PHE A 68 -74.76 2.83 16.82
CA PHE A 68 -73.72 3.65 17.44
C PHE A 68 -72.74 2.79 18.25
N ASN A 69 -73.22 1.80 18.99
CA ASN A 69 -72.38 0.90 19.77
C ASN A 69 -71.46 0.04 18.88
N GLU A 70 -71.98 -0.47 17.75
CA GLU A 70 -71.17 -1.19 16.76
C GLU A 70 -70.06 -0.31 16.17
N LYS A 71 -70.40 0.93 15.80
CA LYS A 71 -69.41 1.92 15.32
C LYS A 71 -68.39 2.29 16.40
N CYS A 72 -68.81 2.38 17.66
CA CYS A 72 -67.91 2.65 18.78
C CYS A 72 -66.88 1.51 18.95
N LEU A 73 -67.31 0.26 18.86
CA LEU A 73 -66.42 -0.90 18.89
C LEU A 73 -65.44 -0.90 17.71
N TYR A 74 -65.92 -0.58 16.51
CA TYR A 74 -65.09 -0.45 15.32
C TYR A 74 -63.99 0.62 15.49
N LEU A 75 -64.37 1.82 15.98
CA LEU A 75 -63.42 2.90 16.24
C LEU A 75 -62.40 2.51 17.30
N LYS A 76 -62.83 1.84 18.37
CA LYS A 76 -61.93 1.34 19.43
C LYS A 76 -60.92 0.32 18.92
N GLN A 77 -61.30 -0.50 17.94
CA GLN A 77 -60.38 -1.44 17.30
C GLN A 77 -59.36 -0.71 16.40
N HIS A 78 -59.82 0.29 15.64
CA HIS A 78 -58.93 1.13 14.85
C HIS A 78 -57.94 1.92 15.71
N GLU A 79 -58.37 2.45 16.85
CA GLU A 79 -57.49 3.15 17.80
C GLU A 79 -56.36 2.25 18.31
N LYS A 80 -56.66 1.00 18.68
CA LYS A 80 -55.64 0.02 19.07
C LYS A 80 -54.63 -0.27 17.95
N LEU A 81 -55.11 -0.37 16.72
CA LEU A 81 -54.25 -0.60 15.56
C LEU A 81 -53.34 0.60 15.29
N ILE A 82 -53.86 1.82 15.47
CA ILE A 82 -53.07 3.05 15.35
C ILE A 82 -51.98 3.09 16.42
N GLU A 83 -52.28 2.73 17.66
CA GLU A 83 -51.29 2.64 18.73
C GLU A 83 -50.20 1.60 18.42
N GLU A 84 -50.57 0.43 17.91
CA GLU A 84 -49.59 -0.58 17.49
C GLU A 84 -48.66 -0.06 16.39
N PHE A 85 -49.20 0.63 15.39
CA PHE A 85 -48.39 1.24 14.34
C PHE A 85 -47.52 2.38 14.87
N SER A 86 -48.02 3.19 15.80
CA SER A 86 -47.26 4.24 16.48
C SER A 86 -46.02 3.65 17.18
N HIS A 87 -46.21 2.57 17.94
CA HIS A 87 -45.10 1.85 18.57
C HIS A 87 -44.08 1.32 17.57
N LYS A 88 -44.52 0.72 16.45
CA LYS A 88 -43.61 0.24 15.40
C LYS A 88 -42.83 1.36 14.74
N ILE A 89 -43.47 2.51 14.50
CA ILE A 89 -42.80 3.71 13.96
C ILE A 89 -41.72 4.18 14.93
N HIS A 90 -42.02 4.28 16.22
CA HIS A 90 -41.04 4.67 17.23
C HIS A 90 -39.87 3.69 17.34
N HIS A 91 -40.14 2.38 17.28
CA HIS A 91 -39.09 1.37 17.28
C HIS A 91 -38.17 1.52 16.06
N LEU A 92 -38.75 1.64 14.86
CA LEU A 92 -37.98 1.82 13.63
C LEU A 92 -37.18 3.12 13.64
N GLN A 93 -37.74 4.21 14.17
CA GLN A 93 -37.01 5.46 14.36
C GLN A 93 -35.80 5.25 15.29
N SER A 94 -35.99 4.58 16.42
CA SER A 94 -34.90 4.27 17.37
C SER A 94 -33.79 3.44 16.73
N VAL A 95 -34.14 2.38 16.00
CA VAL A 95 -33.17 1.53 15.28
C VAL A 95 -32.42 2.36 14.22
N LEU A 96 -33.12 3.21 13.48
CA LEU A 96 -32.51 4.08 12.48
C LEU A 96 -31.55 5.09 13.11
N TYR A 97 -31.87 5.67 14.26
CA TYR A 97 -30.95 6.55 14.99
C TYR A 97 -29.71 5.80 15.49
N SER A 98 -29.87 4.57 16.01
CA SER A 98 -28.74 3.73 16.43
C SER A 98 -27.80 3.42 15.26
N ILE A 99 -28.34 2.89 14.17
CA ILE A 99 -27.56 2.53 12.97
C ILE A 99 -26.89 3.76 12.38
N LYS A 100 -27.57 4.91 12.35
CA LYS A 100 -26.97 6.17 11.89
C LYS A 100 -25.79 6.57 12.76
N GLY A 101 -25.90 6.47 14.08
CA GLY A 101 -24.81 6.72 15.01
C GLY A 101 -23.62 5.80 14.76
N ASP A 102 -23.86 4.49 14.66
CA ASP A 102 -22.82 3.48 14.40
C ASP A 102 -22.12 3.73 13.06
N SER A 103 -22.88 4.05 12.01
CA SER A 103 -22.33 4.36 10.68
C SER A 103 -21.50 5.64 10.68
N SER A 104 -21.91 6.68 11.42
CA SER A 104 -21.16 7.94 11.52
C SER A 104 -19.83 7.73 12.22
N HIS A 105 -19.81 6.97 13.31
CA HIS A 105 -18.59 6.66 14.05
C HIS A 105 -17.66 5.72 13.27
N ALA A 106 -18.21 4.74 12.55
CA ALA A 106 -17.44 3.93 11.61
C ALA A 106 -16.81 4.79 10.51
N ASN A 107 -17.54 5.76 9.97
CA ASN A 107 -17.04 6.67 8.95
C ASN A 107 -15.93 7.59 9.48
N GLU A 108 -16.03 8.08 10.72
CA GLU A 108 -14.99 8.87 11.37
C GLU A 108 -13.70 8.06 11.57
N ARG A 109 -13.81 6.79 12.00
CA ARG A 109 -12.66 5.88 12.09
C ARG A 109 -12.02 5.59 10.74
N LEU A 110 -12.83 5.42 9.69
CA LEU A 110 -12.32 5.23 8.34
C LEU A 110 -11.57 6.47 7.84
N ALA A 111 -12.10 7.66 8.09
CA ALA A 111 -11.42 8.91 7.73
C ALA A 111 -10.07 9.07 8.45
N ALA A 112 -10.01 8.75 9.75
CA ALA A 112 -8.74 8.78 10.50
C ALA A 112 -7.71 7.77 9.97
N LEU A 113 -8.16 6.56 9.60
CA LEU A 113 -7.28 5.53 9.02
C LEU A 113 -6.84 5.90 7.59
N GLU A 114 -7.69 6.57 6.82
CA GLU A 114 -7.33 7.11 5.51
C GLU A 114 -6.25 8.18 5.62
N GLU A 115 -6.36 9.08 6.60
CA GLU A 115 -5.35 10.10 6.88
C GLU A 115 -4.00 9.48 7.30
N GLU A 116 -4.03 8.48 8.19
CA GLU A 116 -2.82 7.74 8.59
C GLU A 116 -2.17 7.01 7.40
N LEU A 117 -2.97 6.36 6.55
CA LEU A 117 -2.46 5.71 5.34
C LEU A 117 -1.87 6.72 4.36
N ALA A 118 -2.49 7.89 4.20
CA ALA A 118 -1.98 8.96 3.34
C ALA A 118 -0.60 9.44 3.81
N ASP A 119 -0.41 9.63 5.12
CA ASP A 119 0.88 10.01 5.70
C ASP A 119 1.95 8.95 5.41
N VAL A 120 1.66 7.67 5.70
CA VAL A 120 2.58 6.55 5.42
C VAL A 120 2.93 6.45 3.93
N VAL A 121 1.96 6.63 3.03
CA VAL A 121 2.19 6.59 1.58
C VAL A 121 3.10 7.73 1.13
N THR A 122 2.93 8.94 1.68
CA THR A 122 3.79 10.08 1.33
C THR A 122 5.22 9.90 1.86
N GLU A 123 5.38 9.40 3.09
CA GLU A 123 6.67 9.03 3.68
C GLU A 123 7.40 7.98 2.82
N GLN A 124 6.71 6.87 2.48
CA GLN A 124 7.27 5.79 1.66
C GLN A 124 7.62 6.26 0.25
N TRP A 125 6.82 7.15 -0.35
CA TRP A 125 7.10 7.70 -1.67
C TRP A 125 8.42 8.48 -1.70
N ILE A 126 8.69 9.30 -0.66
CA ILE A 126 9.94 10.04 -0.53
C ILE A 126 11.13 9.08 -0.44
N GLN A 127 11.00 8.00 0.35
CA GLN A 127 12.06 7.00 0.49
C GLN A 127 12.35 6.27 -0.83
N ILE A 128 11.32 5.90 -1.59
CA ILE A 128 11.47 5.27 -2.91
C ILE A 128 12.21 6.21 -3.87
N GLN A 129 11.83 7.49 -3.91
CA GLN A 129 12.48 8.48 -4.78
C GLN A 129 13.96 8.69 -4.41
N GLN A 130 14.28 8.75 -3.12
CA GLN A 130 15.67 8.83 -2.66
C GLN A 130 16.48 7.58 -3.04
N LEU A 131 15.88 6.40 -2.90
CA LEU A 131 16.52 5.13 -3.28
C LEU A 131 16.79 5.08 -4.79
N GLU A 132 15.83 5.50 -5.61
CA GLU A 132 15.95 5.54 -7.06
C GLU A 132 17.08 6.50 -7.49
N GLN A 133 17.15 7.68 -6.90
CA GLN A 133 18.23 8.63 -7.17
C GLN A 133 19.60 8.09 -6.71
N ALA A 134 19.66 7.43 -5.54
CA ALA A 134 20.88 6.82 -5.03
C ALA A 134 21.37 5.68 -5.95
N LEU A 135 20.44 4.88 -6.47
CA LEU A 135 20.73 3.80 -7.42
C LEU A 135 21.33 4.37 -8.72
N GLN A 136 20.69 5.38 -9.31
CA GLN A 136 21.20 6.05 -10.53
C GLN A 136 22.62 6.61 -10.33
N MET A 137 22.88 7.25 -9.18
CA MET A 137 24.22 7.74 -8.85
C MET A 137 25.24 6.61 -8.65
N ALA A 138 24.83 5.50 -8.03
CA ALA A 138 25.69 4.35 -7.82
C ALA A 138 26.09 3.69 -9.16
N GLU A 139 25.14 3.52 -10.08
CA GLU A 139 25.38 3.00 -11.42
C GLU A 139 26.37 3.87 -12.20
N LEU A 140 26.18 5.20 -12.18
CA LEU A 140 27.08 6.13 -12.85
C LEU A 140 28.51 6.06 -12.26
N ARG A 141 28.64 5.95 -10.94
CA ARG A 141 29.95 5.77 -10.29
C ARG A 141 30.59 4.43 -10.68
N ALA A 142 29.82 3.34 -10.72
CA ALA A 142 30.30 2.03 -11.13
C ALA A 142 30.80 2.03 -12.59
N LEU A 143 30.06 2.66 -13.50
CA LEU A 143 30.49 2.84 -14.90
C LEU A 143 31.78 3.68 -15.01
N LYS A 144 31.88 4.78 -14.24
CA LYS A 144 33.09 5.61 -14.20
C LYS A 144 34.30 4.82 -13.69
N ALA A 145 34.14 4.08 -12.59
CA ALA A 145 35.18 3.22 -12.03
C ALA A 145 35.62 2.14 -13.04
N LYS A 146 34.67 1.47 -13.70
CA LYS A 146 34.96 0.49 -14.76
C LYS A 146 35.75 1.10 -15.91
N ARG A 147 35.39 2.31 -16.36
CA ARG A 147 36.10 3.03 -17.41
C ARG A 147 37.51 3.42 -16.99
N GLN A 148 37.68 3.89 -15.75
CA GLN A 148 38.98 4.26 -15.20
C GLN A 148 39.92 3.05 -15.10
N VAL A 149 39.43 1.92 -14.61
CA VAL A 149 40.18 0.65 -14.57
C VAL A 149 40.56 0.20 -15.98
N SER A 150 39.61 0.28 -16.93
CA SER A 150 39.90 -0.05 -18.34
C SER A 150 41.00 0.84 -18.93
N MET A 151 40.96 2.16 -18.68
CA MET A 151 42.02 3.07 -19.11
C MET A 151 43.37 2.77 -18.46
N MET A 152 43.41 2.46 -17.15
CA MET A 152 44.63 2.08 -16.46
C MET A 152 45.24 0.79 -17.05
N ARG A 153 44.41 -0.19 -17.41
CA ARG A 153 44.86 -1.42 -18.08
C ARG A 153 45.46 -1.12 -19.45
N CYS A 154 44.85 -0.24 -20.24
CA CYS A 154 45.40 0.19 -21.53
C CYS A 154 46.72 0.96 -21.38
N THR A 155 46.83 1.87 -20.41
CA THR A 155 48.08 2.61 -20.15
C THR A 155 49.19 1.68 -19.67
N PHE A 156 48.87 0.72 -18.80
CA PHE A 156 49.81 -0.31 -18.36
C PHE A 156 50.25 -1.21 -19.53
N LEU A 157 49.32 -1.70 -20.34
CA LEU A 157 49.64 -2.46 -21.56
C LEU A 157 50.50 -1.65 -22.54
N LYS A 158 50.21 -0.35 -22.71
CA LYS A 158 51.01 0.56 -23.54
C LYS A 158 52.40 0.78 -22.98
N PHE A 159 52.54 0.89 -21.65
CA PHE A 159 53.83 0.99 -20.97
C PHE A 159 54.66 -0.29 -21.15
N ILE A 160 54.07 -1.46 -20.92
CA ILE A 160 54.71 -2.75 -21.18
C ILE A 160 55.12 -2.86 -22.64
N ASN A 161 54.25 -2.48 -23.60
CA ASN A 161 54.60 -2.55 -25.01
C ASN A 161 55.70 -1.54 -25.39
N ASN A 162 55.78 -0.37 -24.75
CA ASN A 162 56.86 0.57 -25.03
C ASN A 162 58.20 0.12 -24.43
N LEU A 163 58.17 -0.48 -23.23
CA LEU A 163 59.35 -1.03 -22.55
C LEU A 163 59.88 -2.28 -23.26
N PHE A 164 59.00 -3.22 -23.65
CA PHE A 164 59.37 -4.49 -24.27
C PHE A 164 59.39 -4.47 -25.80
N GLY A 165 58.56 -3.66 -26.44
CA GLY A 165 58.51 -3.57 -27.90
C GLY A 165 59.70 -2.77 -28.43
N ASN A 166 59.82 -1.50 -28.02
CA ASN A 166 60.77 -0.60 -28.67
C ASN A 166 62.17 -0.68 -28.06
N HIS A 167 62.28 -0.83 -26.73
CA HIS A 167 63.58 -0.81 -26.06
C HIS A 167 64.30 -2.15 -26.13
N LEU A 168 63.56 -3.25 -26.02
CA LEU A 168 64.14 -4.59 -26.14
C LEU A 168 64.50 -4.91 -27.58
N GLU A 169 63.69 -4.56 -28.58
CA GLU A 169 64.03 -4.72 -30.01
C GLU A 169 65.23 -3.86 -30.40
N LYS A 170 65.34 -2.63 -29.88
CA LYS A 170 66.48 -1.74 -30.13
C LYS A 170 67.74 -2.18 -29.37
N VAL A 171 67.62 -2.66 -28.13
CA VAL A 171 68.75 -3.27 -27.40
C VAL A 171 69.17 -4.58 -28.07
N PHE A 172 68.24 -5.41 -28.54
CA PHE A 172 68.55 -6.59 -29.36
C PHE A 172 69.24 -6.18 -30.67
N GLY A 173 68.75 -5.15 -31.35
CA GLY A 173 69.30 -4.62 -32.60
C GLY A 173 70.68 -3.97 -32.46
N ILE A 174 70.98 -3.36 -31.30
CA ILE A 174 72.30 -2.80 -30.97
C ILE A 174 73.27 -3.89 -30.51
N LEU A 175 72.78 -4.90 -29.81
CA LEU A 175 73.57 -6.09 -29.47
C LEU A 175 73.69 -7.06 -30.66
N ASP A 176 72.93 -6.87 -31.73
CA ASP A 176 72.90 -7.73 -32.93
C ASP A 176 74.30 -7.84 -33.57
N PRO A 177 75.07 -6.76 -33.83
CA PRO A 177 76.39 -6.92 -34.42
C PRO A 177 77.43 -7.48 -33.44
N TYR A 178 77.21 -7.33 -32.13
CA TYR A 178 78.17 -7.73 -31.08
C TYR A 178 77.93 -9.15 -30.51
N LEU A 179 76.69 -9.66 -30.55
CA LEU A 179 76.32 -11.01 -30.10
C LEU A 179 75.91 -11.94 -31.25
N PHE A 180 75.51 -11.38 -32.40
CA PHE A 180 74.75 -12.07 -33.43
C PHE A 180 75.47 -12.04 -34.78
N GLY A 181 76.58 -12.78 -34.86
CA GLY A 181 77.20 -13.17 -36.12
C GLY A 181 76.24 -14.03 -36.96
N ARG A 182 75.69 -13.40 -38.00
CA ARG A 182 74.91 -13.90 -39.16
C ARG A 182 74.77 -15.43 -39.30
N GLY A 183 73.53 -15.92 -39.18
CA GLY A 183 72.98 -17.11 -39.86
C GLY A 183 73.31 -18.48 -39.24
N SER A 184 72.28 -19.31 -38.98
CA SER A 184 72.29 -20.64 -38.31
C SER A 184 72.60 -20.66 -36.80
N THR A 185 73.11 -19.56 -36.23
CA THR A 185 73.50 -19.42 -34.81
C THR A 185 72.36 -19.04 -33.86
N LEU A 186 71.23 -18.47 -34.34
CA LEU A 186 70.09 -18.03 -33.48
C LEU A 186 69.47 -19.15 -32.66
N SER A 187 69.23 -20.31 -33.28
CA SER A 187 68.63 -21.46 -32.60
C SER A 187 69.57 -22.02 -31.53
N SER A 188 70.87 -22.10 -31.83
CA SER A 188 71.92 -22.53 -30.89
C SER A 188 72.17 -21.52 -29.77
N TYR A 189 72.07 -20.21 -30.07
CA TYR A 189 72.21 -19.15 -29.08
C TYR A 189 70.97 -19.06 -28.21
N LYS A 190 69.75 -19.17 -28.76
CA LYS A 190 68.51 -19.25 -27.98
C LYS A 190 68.53 -20.48 -27.07
N SER A 191 68.97 -21.64 -27.57
CA SER A 191 69.09 -22.83 -26.73
C SER A 191 70.17 -22.69 -25.66
N ARG A 192 71.34 -22.09 -25.97
CA ARG A 192 72.38 -21.78 -24.98
C ARG A 192 71.94 -20.74 -23.95
N PHE A 193 71.28 -19.67 -24.39
CA PHE A 193 70.76 -18.61 -23.54
C PHE A 193 69.67 -19.15 -22.63
N LEU A 194 68.70 -19.90 -23.16
CA LEU A 194 67.68 -20.56 -22.34
C LEU A 194 68.29 -21.59 -21.39
N HIS A 195 69.32 -22.32 -21.82
CA HIS A 195 70.03 -23.25 -20.95
C HIS A 195 70.80 -22.52 -19.84
N GLN A 196 71.45 -21.41 -20.15
CA GLN A 196 72.13 -20.56 -19.16
C GLN A 196 71.13 -19.91 -18.21
N LEU A 197 69.98 -19.43 -18.71
CA LEU A 197 68.89 -18.90 -17.92
C LEU A 197 68.32 -19.98 -17.00
N LYS A 198 68.12 -21.20 -17.50
CA LYS A 198 67.65 -22.35 -16.71
C LYS A 198 68.66 -22.71 -15.62
N ARG A 199 69.97 -22.68 -15.94
CA ARG A 199 71.05 -22.90 -14.99
C ARG A 199 71.10 -21.80 -13.92
N MET A 200 71.02 -20.54 -14.33
CA MET A 200 70.96 -19.40 -13.43
C MET A 200 69.73 -19.46 -12.52
N TRP A 201 68.56 -19.83 -13.07
CA TRP A 201 67.33 -20.03 -12.30
C TRP A 201 67.47 -21.19 -11.32
N SER A 202 68.11 -22.30 -11.70
CA SER A 202 68.36 -23.40 -10.77
C SER A 202 69.28 -22.99 -9.62
N THR A 203 70.31 -22.19 -9.89
CA THR A 203 71.22 -21.64 -8.87
C THR A 203 70.49 -20.62 -7.99
N ALA A 204 69.70 -19.72 -8.58
CA ALA A 204 68.90 -18.76 -7.84
C ALA A 204 67.84 -19.46 -6.96
N LYS A 205 67.25 -20.55 -7.45
CA LYS A 205 66.32 -21.38 -6.66
C LYS A 205 67.03 -22.08 -5.50
N ALA A 206 68.25 -22.57 -5.71
CA ALA A 206 69.05 -23.14 -4.64
C ALA A 206 69.40 -22.09 -3.58
N TYR A 207 69.82 -20.89 -4.00
CA TYR A 207 70.09 -19.77 -3.10
C TYR A 207 68.82 -19.28 -2.38
N HIS A 208 67.68 -19.27 -3.07
CA HIS A 208 66.38 -18.94 -2.47
C HIS A 208 66.03 -19.94 -1.37
N HIS A 209 66.18 -21.24 -1.62
CA HIS A 209 65.99 -22.28 -0.61
C HIS A 209 66.97 -22.16 0.55
N GLU A 210 68.23 -21.81 0.30
CA GLU A 210 69.22 -21.58 1.34
C GLU A 210 68.84 -20.37 2.22
N LEU A 211 68.41 -19.28 1.58
CA LEU A 211 67.92 -18.06 2.25
C LEU A 211 66.65 -18.33 3.07
N GLN A 212 65.74 -19.18 2.59
CA GLN A 212 64.59 -19.64 3.37
C GLN A 212 65.04 -20.32 4.67
N GLY A 213 66.08 -21.16 4.61
CA GLY A 213 66.65 -21.81 5.80
C GLY A 213 67.18 -20.81 6.82
N PHE A 214 67.95 -19.82 6.37
CA PHE A 214 68.46 -18.74 7.23
C PHE A 214 67.35 -17.88 7.84
N ILE A 215 66.36 -17.50 7.03
CA ILE A 215 65.22 -16.68 7.50
C ILE A 215 64.40 -17.47 8.53
N LYS A 216 64.12 -18.74 8.28
CA LYS A 216 63.39 -19.59 9.22
C LYS A 216 64.13 -19.72 10.55
N GLN A 217 65.45 -19.98 10.48
CA GLN A 217 66.30 -20.06 11.67
C GLN A 217 66.33 -18.74 12.46
N GLU A 218 66.42 -17.59 11.79
CA GLU A 218 66.41 -16.29 12.46
C GLU A 218 65.02 -15.95 13.00
N MET A 219 63.94 -16.37 12.33
CA MET A 219 62.56 -16.19 12.82
C MET A 219 62.28 -17.06 14.06
N GLU A 220 62.76 -18.29 14.12
CA GLU A 220 62.59 -19.20 15.26
C GLU A 220 63.37 -18.76 16.51
N LYS A 221 64.38 -17.90 16.35
CA LYS A 221 65.23 -17.39 17.43
C LYS A 221 64.52 -16.39 18.36
N TYR A 222 63.50 -15.68 17.88
CA TYR A 222 62.74 -14.71 18.69
C TYR A 222 61.31 -15.21 18.93
N GLU A 223 60.85 -15.12 20.18
CA GLU A 223 59.54 -15.61 20.63
C GLU A 223 58.36 -15.10 19.78
N PHE A 224 58.43 -13.83 19.35
CA PHE A 224 57.38 -13.21 18.54
C PHE A 224 57.36 -13.68 17.08
N THR A 225 58.53 -13.86 16.46
CA THR A 225 58.64 -14.28 15.05
C THR A 225 58.58 -15.80 14.88
N ALA A 226 58.84 -16.55 15.95
CA ALA A 226 58.76 -18.01 15.94
C ALA A 226 57.35 -18.50 15.60
N ALA A 227 56.32 -17.83 16.12
CA ALA A 227 54.92 -18.13 15.77
C ALA A 227 54.58 -17.87 14.28
N LEU A 228 55.37 -17.04 13.59
CA LEU A 228 55.19 -16.70 12.17
C LEU A 228 56.08 -17.51 11.22
N ALA A 229 56.95 -18.40 11.72
CA ALA A 229 57.92 -19.17 10.94
C ALA A 229 57.29 -20.30 10.09
N ASN A 230 56.17 -20.00 9.44
CA ASN A 230 55.49 -20.88 8.50
C ASN A 230 56.21 -20.91 7.15
N GLU A 231 56.27 -22.07 6.50
CA GLU A 231 56.97 -22.26 5.22
C GLU A 231 56.51 -21.30 4.11
N GLU A 232 55.21 -21.00 4.06
CA GLU A 232 54.65 -20.04 3.08
C GLU A 232 55.13 -18.61 3.34
N LEU A 233 55.13 -18.16 4.60
CA LEU A 233 55.61 -16.82 4.96
C LEU A 233 57.11 -16.69 4.77
N VAL A 234 57.88 -17.72 5.16
CA VAL A 234 59.34 -17.78 4.92
C VAL A 234 59.63 -17.71 3.41
N PHE A 235 58.86 -18.40 2.57
CA PHE A 235 58.96 -18.29 1.11
C PHE A 235 58.72 -16.86 0.61
N PHE A 236 57.67 -16.17 1.09
CA PHE A 236 57.37 -14.80 0.71
C PHE A 236 58.45 -13.82 1.16
N VAL A 237 58.94 -13.95 2.39
CA VAL A 237 59.99 -13.08 2.96
C VAL A 237 61.32 -13.30 2.22
N ALA A 238 61.71 -14.55 1.94
CA ALA A 238 62.89 -14.84 1.12
C ALA A 238 62.79 -14.24 -0.29
N SER A 239 61.62 -14.38 -0.92
CA SER A 239 61.36 -13.80 -2.24
C SER A 239 61.40 -12.28 -2.23
N ALA A 240 60.84 -11.66 -1.19
CA ALA A 240 60.82 -10.22 -0.97
C ALA A 240 62.24 -9.66 -0.78
N LEU A 241 63.07 -10.30 0.05
CA LEU A 241 64.46 -9.87 0.30
C LEU A 241 65.33 -9.91 -0.97
N ILE A 242 65.04 -10.80 -1.91
CA ILE A 242 65.71 -10.85 -3.21
C ILE A 242 65.12 -9.81 -4.17
N THR A 243 63.80 -9.66 -4.20
CA THR A 243 63.11 -8.84 -5.21
C THR A 243 63.15 -7.35 -4.90
N PHE A 244 63.04 -6.96 -3.62
CA PHE A 244 63.01 -5.54 -3.22
C PHE A 244 64.27 -4.77 -3.59
N PRO A 245 65.51 -5.29 -3.38
CA PRO A 245 66.72 -4.59 -3.80
C PRO A 245 66.80 -4.43 -5.33
N ILE A 246 66.38 -5.45 -6.08
CA ILE A 246 66.35 -5.42 -7.55
C ILE A 246 65.36 -4.35 -8.03
N MET A 247 64.14 -4.35 -7.47
CA MET A 247 63.11 -3.37 -7.81
C MET A 247 63.48 -1.96 -7.36
N GLY A 248 64.10 -1.79 -6.19
CA GLY A 248 64.57 -0.49 -5.70
C GLY A 248 65.70 0.08 -6.54
N ALA A 249 66.70 -0.75 -6.88
CA ALA A 249 67.77 -0.35 -7.80
C ALA A 249 67.23 0.00 -9.19
N TRP A 250 66.32 -0.83 -9.73
CA TRP A 250 65.63 -0.55 -10.98
C TRP A 250 64.86 0.77 -10.93
N MET A 251 64.11 1.01 -9.86
CA MET A 251 63.30 2.22 -9.69
C MET A 251 64.19 3.47 -9.59
N LEU A 252 65.28 3.42 -8.83
CA LEU A 252 66.27 4.50 -8.72
C LEU A 252 66.94 4.79 -10.07
N VAL A 253 67.39 3.76 -10.77
CA VAL A 253 68.00 3.92 -12.10
C VAL A 253 66.97 4.47 -13.09
N SER A 254 65.74 3.97 -13.08
CA SER A 254 64.68 4.45 -13.99
C SER A 254 64.29 5.90 -13.72
N SER A 255 64.33 6.36 -12.47
CA SER A 255 64.06 7.77 -12.13
C SER A 255 65.11 8.75 -12.65
N GLN A 256 66.31 8.29 -13.03
CA GLN A 256 67.34 9.12 -13.66
C GLN A 256 67.13 9.27 -15.17
N PHE A 257 66.31 8.39 -15.77
CA PHE A 257 65.98 8.39 -17.20
C PHE A 257 64.54 8.87 -17.48
N CYS A 258 63.81 9.31 -16.44
CA CYS A 258 62.51 9.97 -16.52
C CYS A 258 62.63 11.47 -16.26
#